data_AF-A0A1X1RMH8-F1
#
_entry.id   AF-A0A1X1RMH8-F1
#
_cell.length_a   1.000
_cell.length_b   1.000
_cell.length_c   1.000
_cell.angle_alpha   90.00
_cell.angle_beta   90.00
_cell.angle_gamma   90.00
#
_symmetry.space_group_name_H-M   'P 1'
#
loop_
_entity.id
_entity.type
_entity.pdbx_description
1 polymer ?
#
loop_
_entity_poly.entity_id
_entity_poly.type
_entity_poly.pdbx_seq_one_letter_code
_entity_poly.pdbx_strand_id
1 'polypeptide(L)'
;MAVINLRVKTGLLSGVGQELLSAANAIPDAPQPVSPAGADPLSTAIAAHVTSAVAPLVADRPAAKAEASNYAQALGAAARAYVGTDEPLGEEIDRQISGIPASG
;
A
#
# COMPACT_ATOMS: atom_id res chain seq x y z
N MET A 1 14.32 -4.81 -27.81
CA MET A 1 13.73 -4.71 -26.46
C MET A 1 14.79 -5.09 -25.47
N ALA A 2 15.18 -4.19 -24.56
CA ALA A 2 16.16 -4.51 -23.54
C ALA A 2 15.56 -5.52 -22.56
N VAL A 3 16.24 -6.65 -22.34
CA VAL A 3 15.88 -7.60 -21.30
C VAL A 3 16.18 -6.91 -19.96
N ILE A 4 15.14 -6.36 -19.33
CA ILE A 4 15.24 -5.84 -17.98
C ILE A 4 15.40 -7.06 -17.07
N ASN A 5 16.64 -7.38 -16.70
CA ASN A 5 16.91 -8.42 -15.72
C ASN A 5 16.34 -7.95 -14.38
N LEU A 6 15.16 -8.46 -14.02
CA LEU A 6 14.52 -8.15 -12.75
C LEU A 6 15.31 -8.79 -11.62
N ARG A 7 15.96 -7.97 -10.79
CA ARG A 7 16.53 -8.40 -9.51
C ARG A 7 15.62 -7.90 -8.40
N VAL A 8 14.67 -8.73 -7.96
CA VAL A 8 13.71 -8.37 -6.92
C VAL A 8 14.13 -9.02 -5.60
N LYS A 9 14.35 -8.20 -4.56
CA LYS A 9 14.56 -8.71 -3.19
C LYS A 9 13.19 -8.95 -2.54
N THR A 10 12.61 -10.10 -2.79
CA THR A 10 11.23 -10.47 -2.41
C THR A 10 10.94 -10.37 -0.90
N GLY A 11 11.92 -10.71 -0.05
CA GLY A 11 11.80 -10.57 1.41
C GLY A 11 11.69 -9.10 1.87
N LEU A 12 12.51 -8.22 1.28
CA LEU A 12 12.42 -6.76 1.53
C LEU A 12 11.10 -6.19 0.99
N LEU A 13 10.67 -6.62 -0.19
CA LEU A 13 9.44 -6.14 -0.81
C LEU A 13 8.20 -6.53 -0.01
N SER A 14 8.18 -7.75 0.53
CA SER A 14 7.09 -8.24 1.38
C SER A 14 7.05 -7.49 2.71
N GLY A 15 8.20 -7.26 3.36
CA GLY A 15 8.30 -6.49 4.60
C GLY A 15 7.80 -5.06 4.43
N VAL A 16 8.30 -4.36 3.40
CA VAL A 16 7.87 -2.99 3.08
C VAL A 16 6.39 -2.93 2.72
N GLY A 17 5.86 -3.91 1.98
CA GLY A 17 4.42 -4.00 1.69
C GLY A 17 3.57 -4.14 2.94
N GLN A 18 4.03 -4.90 3.93
CA GLN A 18 3.34 -5.08 5.21
C GLN A 18 3.40 -3.83 6.10
N GLU A 19 4.55 -3.16 6.15
CA GLU A 19 4.68 -1.86 6.84
C GLU A 19 3.80 -0.80 6.20
N LEU A 20 3.75 -0.76 4.87
CA LEU A 20 2.91 0.19 4.15
C LEU A 20 1.42 -0.08 4.36
N LEU A 21 1.01 -1.35 4.44
CA LEU A 21 -0.36 -1.73 4.77
C LEU A 21 -0.73 -1.31 6.20
N SER A 22 0.19 -1.50 7.16
CA SER A 22 0.01 -1.02 8.53
C SER A 22 -0.12 0.50 8.59
N ALA A 23 0.73 1.23 7.86
CA ALA A 23 0.67 2.69 7.78
C ALA A 23 -0.63 3.18 7.12
N ALA A 24 -1.10 2.52 6.06
CA ALA A 24 -2.36 2.84 5.40
C ALA A 24 -3.56 2.62 6.34
N ASN A 25 -3.56 1.52 7.10
CA ASN A 25 -4.62 1.24 8.08
C ASN A 25 -4.59 2.19 9.28
N ALA A 26 -3.43 2.74 9.61
CA ALA A 26 -3.28 3.75 10.66
C ALA A 26 -3.83 5.14 10.24
N ILE A 27 -4.21 5.33 8.97
CA ILE A 27 -4.88 6.56 8.53
C ILE A 27 -6.22 6.67 9.28
N PRO A 28 -6.39 7.73 10.12
CA PRO A 28 -7.61 7.92 10.87
C PRO A 28 -8.80 8.12 9.94
N ASP A 29 -9.97 7.70 10.39
CA ASP A 29 -11.20 7.91 9.65
C ASP A 29 -11.51 9.41 9.50
N ALA A 30 -12.42 9.71 8.58
CA ALA A 30 -12.89 11.06 8.34
C ALA A 30 -13.43 11.67 9.65
N PRO A 31 -13.01 12.89 10.01
CA PRO A 31 -13.57 13.57 11.18
C PRO A 31 -15.07 13.81 10.98
N GLN A 32 -15.86 13.68 12.04
CA GLN A 32 -17.28 14.03 11.95
C GLN A 32 -17.45 15.55 11.83
N PRO A 33 -18.35 16.04 10.96
CA PRO A 33 -18.68 17.45 10.90
C PRO A 33 -19.23 17.91 12.25
N VAL A 34 -18.65 18.98 12.81
CA VAL A 34 -19.17 19.65 14.01
C VAL A 34 -19.88 20.93 13.58
N SER A 35 -21.09 21.13 14.09
CA SER A 35 -21.85 22.37 13.84
C SER A 35 -22.14 23.06 15.18
N PRO A 36 -21.82 24.36 15.34
CA PRO A 36 -22.15 25.10 16.55
C PRO A 36 -23.67 25.23 16.71
N ALA A 37 -24.15 25.18 17.96
CA ALA A 37 -25.59 25.23 18.27
C ALA A 37 -26.22 26.63 18.14
N GLY A 38 -25.41 27.69 18.06
CA GLY A 38 -25.88 29.07 17.97
C GLY A 38 -26.26 29.49 16.55
N ALA A 39 -27.34 30.27 16.43
CA ALA A 39 -27.77 30.90 15.17
C ALA A 39 -27.33 32.37 15.06
N ASP A 40 -26.51 32.85 15.98
CA ASP A 40 -25.94 34.19 15.91
C ASP A 40 -24.94 34.29 14.72
N PRO A 41 -24.67 35.52 14.23
CA PRO A 41 -23.80 35.72 13.08
C PRO A 41 -22.39 35.16 13.26
N LEU A 42 -21.86 35.15 14.51
CA LEU A 42 -20.54 34.63 14.81
C LEU A 42 -20.54 33.09 14.76
N SER A 43 -21.54 32.43 15.36
CA SER A 43 -21.71 30.98 15.28
C SER A 43 -21.91 30.51 13.83
N THR A 44 -22.63 31.27 13.01
CA THR A 44 -22.79 30.98 11.58
C THR A 44 -21.47 31.09 10.82
N ALA A 45 -20.66 32.11 11.11
CA ALA A 45 -19.34 32.27 10.52
C ALA A 45 -18.38 31.13 10.93
N ILE A 46 -18.43 30.71 12.20
CA ILE A 46 -17.66 29.57 12.72
C ILE A 46 -18.10 28.28 12.03
N ALA A 47 -19.41 28.03 11.89
CA ALA A 47 -19.95 26.86 11.20
C ALA A 47 -19.47 26.78 9.74
N ALA A 48 -19.48 27.92 9.03
CA ALA A 48 -19.01 28.00 7.65
C ALA A 48 -17.50 27.72 7.55
N HIS A 49 -16.70 28.29 8.45
CA HIS A 49 -15.26 28.07 8.48
C HIS A 49 -14.90 26.61 8.80
N VAL A 50 -15.52 26.03 9.83
CA VAL A 50 -15.35 24.62 10.19
C VAL A 50 -15.74 23.71 9.03
N THR A 51 -16.88 23.97 8.39
CA THR A 51 -17.32 23.19 7.22
C THR A 51 -16.30 23.27 6.10
N SER A 52 -15.78 24.47 5.78
CA SER A 52 -14.77 24.65 4.74
C SER A 52 -13.45 23.90 5.03
N ALA A 53 -13.07 23.78 6.30
CA ALA A 53 -11.84 23.09 6.70
C ALA A 53 -12.02 21.57 6.78
N VAL A 54 -13.19 21.11 7.22
CA VAL A 54 -13.48 19.68 7.48
C VAL A 54 -13.96 18.96 6.22
N ALA A 55 -14.72 19.62 5.34
CA ALA A 55 -15.23 19.03 4.10
C ALA A 55 -14.16 18.34 3.22
N PRO A 56 -12.99 18.95 2.93
CA PRO A 56 -11.95 18.28 2.14
C PRO A 56 -11.39 17.06 2.88
N LEU A 57 -11.21 17.14 4.21
CA LEU A 57 -10.72 16.01 5.00
C LEU A 57 -11.71 14.83 5.00
N VAL A 58 -13.01 15.11 4.98
CA VAL A 58 -14.06 14.09 4.90
C VAL A 58 -14.08 13.44 3.52
N ALA A 59 -13.86 14.22 2.46
CA ALA A 59 -13.83 13.71 1.09
C ALA A 59 -12.56 12.92 0.77
N ASP A 60 -11.39 13.45 1.14
CA ASP A 60 -10.11 12.97 0.62
C ASP A 60 -9.49 11.85 1.48
N ARG A 61 -9.75 11.82 2.81
CA ARG A 61 -9.15 10.81 3.69
C ARG A 61 -9.56 9.37 3.35
N PRO A 62 -10.85 9.05 3.08
CA PRO A 62 -11.23 7.70 2.69
C PRO A 62 -10.58 7.28 1.36
N ALA A 63 -10.48 8.20 0.41
CA ALA A 63 -9.81 7.96 -0.87
C ALA A 63 -8.32 7.67 -0.69
N ALA A 64 -7.61 8.50 0.08
CA ALA A 64 -6.20 8.30 0.40
C ALA A 64 -5.93 6.98 1.15
N LYS A 65 -6.80 6.63 2.10
CA LYS A 65 -6.73 5.34 2.82
C LYS A 65 -6.93 4.15 1.89
N ALA A 66 -7.89 4.23 0.97
CA ALA A 66 -8.15 3.20 -0.02
C ALA A 66 -7.00 3.03 -1.01
N GLU A 67 -6.46 4.13 -1.56
CA GLU A 67 -5.33 4.12 -2.48
C GLU A 67 -4.07 3.54 -1.83
N ALA A 68 -3.72 4.00 -0.62
CA ALA A 68 -2.56 3.50 0.11
C ALA A 68 -2.69 2.00 0.44
N SER A 69 -3.88 1.56 0.85
CA SER A 69 -4.16 0.14 1.15
C SER A 69 -4.07 -0.73 -0.11
N ASN A 70 -4.67 -0.27 -1.22
CA ASN A 70 -4.62 -0.98 -2.51
C ASN A 70 -3.18 -1.11 -3.01
N TYR A 71 -2.39 -0.04 -2.92
CA TYR A 71 -1.00 -0.06 -3.33
C TYR A 71 -0.16 -1.02 -2.48
N ALA A 72 -0.33 -1.00 -1.15
CA ALA A 72 0.35 -1.93 -0.25
C ALA A 72 -0.03 -3.39 -0.52
N GLN A 73 -1.30 -3.67 -0.79
CA GLN A 73 -1.78 -5.00 -1.18
C GLN A 73 -1.21 -5.45 -2.53
N ALA A 74 -1.19 -4.58 -3.53
CA ALA A 74 -0.59 -4.87 -4.83
C ALA A 74 0.91 -5.15 -4.72
N LEU A 75 1.62 -4.40 -3.88
CA LEU A 75 3.04 -4.62 -3.62
C LEU A 75 3.29 -5.98 -2.95
N GLY A 76 2.48 -6.36 -1.97
CA GLY A 76 2.54 -7.68 -1.34
C GLY A 76 2.19 -8.82 -2.30
N ALA A 77 1.19 -8.63 -3.16
CA ALA A 77 0.82 -9.61 -4.18
C ALA A 77 1.95 -9.79 -5.21
N ALA A 78 2.58 -8.70 -5.66
CA ALA A 78 3.73 -8.76 -6.54
C ALA A 78 4.91 -9.49 -5.88
N ALA A 79 5.20 -9.20 -4.61
CA ALA A 79 6.26 -9.90 -3.87
C ALA A 79 6.02 -11.42 -3.82
N ARG A 80 4.79 -11.86 -3.55
CA ARG A 80 4.40 -13.28 -3.55
C ARG A 80 4.53 -13.92 -4.93
N ALA A 81 4.11 -13.20 -5.99
CA ALA A 81 4.23 -13.69 -7.36
C ALA A 81 5.71 -13.90 -7.76
N TYR A 82 6.60 -13.00 -7.34
CA TYR A 82 8.04 -13.18 -7.56
C TYR A 82 8.60 -14.38 -6.78
N VAL A 83 8.22 -14.56 -5.51
CA VAL A 83 8.63 -15.76 -4.75
C VAL A 83 8.18 -17.04 -5.48
N GLY A 84 6.90 -17.13 -5.83
CA GLY A 84 6.36 -18.32 -6.51
C GLY A 84 6.88 -18.55 -7.93
N THR A 85 7.55 -17.57 -8.53
CA THR A 85 8.22 -17.72 -9.84
C THR A 85 9.70 -18.05 -9.69
N ASP A 86 10.39 -17.48 -8.69
CA ASP A 86 11.80 -17.77 -8.40
C ASP A 86 11.99 -19.18 -7.83
N GLU A 87 11.05 -19.69 -7.02
CA GLU A 87 11.10 -21.02 -6.42
C GLU A 87 11.17 -22.16 -7.46
N PRO A 88 10.28 -22.24 -8.48
CA PRO A 88 10.37 -23.26 -9.52
C PRO A 88 11.58 -23.06 -10.45
N LEU A 89 12.05 -21.82 -10.64
CA LEU A 89 13.31 -21.56 -11.37
C LEU A 89 14.52 -22.10 -10.60
N GLY A 90 14.54 -21.92 -9.27
CA GLY A 90 15.56 -22.49 -8.39
C GLY A 90 15.57 -24.01 -8.42
N GLU A 91 14.39 -24.65 -8.34
CA GLU A 91 14.27 -26.11 -8.42
C GLU A 91 14.63 -26.68 -9.81
N GLU A 92 14.35 -25.94 -10.88
CA GLU A 92 14.78 -26.33 -12.23
C GLU A 92 16.30 -26.21 -12.39
N ILE A 93 16.91 -25.15 -11.86
CA ILE A 93 18.38 -24.99 -11.84
C ILE A 93 19.03 -26.09 -10.99
N ASP A 94 18.49 -26.39 -9.81
CA ASP A 94 19.02 -27.43 -8.92
C ASP A 94 18.90 -28.85 -9.53
N ARG A 95 17.80 -29.12 -10.24
CA ARG A 95 17.64 -30.35 -11.03
C ARG A 95 18.61 -30.42 -12.21
N GLN A 96 18.87 -29.30 -12.89
CA GLN A 96 19.87 -29.24 -13.96
C GLN A 96 21.30 -29.41 -13.43
N ILE A 97 21.63 -28.83 -12.27
CA ILE A 97 22.94 -28.98 -11.62
C ILE A 97 23.15 -30.40 -11.07
N SER A 98 22.13 -30.97 -10.40
CA SER A 98 22.16 -32.34 -9.90
C SER A 98 22.18 -33.40 -11.02
N GLY A 99 21.73 -33.03 -12.22
CA GLY A 99 21.80 -33.85 -13.43
C GLY A 99 23.13 -33.79 -14.19
N ILE A 100 24.06 -32.90 -13.81
CA ILE A 100 25.41 -32.85 -14.38
C ILE A 100 26.31 -33.78 -13.56
N PRO A 101 26.74 -34.95 -14.08
CA PRO A 101 27.74 -35.75 -13.39
C PRO A 101 29.03 -34.92 -13.29
N ALA A 102 29.58 -34.85 -12.07
CA ALA A 102 30.90 -34.26 -11.81
C ALA A 102 31.91 -34.86 -12.79
N SER A 103 32.23 -34.09 -13.82
CA SER A 103 33.21 -34.48 -14.82
C SER A 103 34.55 -33.95 -14.35
N GLY A 104 35.34 -34.85 -13.73
CA GLY A 104 36.79 -34.68 -13.52
C GLY A 104 37.20 -34.04 -12.20
#